data_AF-A0A946HVG6-F1
#
_entry.id   AF-A0A946HVG6-F1
#
_cell.length_a   1.000
_cell.length_b   1.000
_cell.length_c   1.000
_cell.angle_alpha   90.00
_cell.angle_beta   90.00
_cell.angle_gamma   90.00
#
_symmetry.space_group_name_H-M   'P 1'
#
loop_
_entity.id
_entity.type
_entity.pdbx_description
1 polymer ?
#
loop_
_entity_poly.entity_id
_entity_poly.type
_entity_poly.pdbx_seq_one_letter_code
_entity_poly.pdbx_strand_id
1 'polypeptide(L)'
;MAIEVKRKKGETFEAFVRRFNRRLMQSGVVLEFKKRLYNRKDMSRNLQKADKISRKEYREKKEYLKKIGRIPEETNTRRRRY
;
A
#
# COMPACT_ATOMS: atom_id res chain seq x y z
N MET A 1 -16.16 -5.78 3.76
CA MET A 1 -15.27 -6.84 4.26
C MET A 1 -15.06 -6.62 5.74
N ALA A 2 -15.66 -7.43 6.61
CA ALA A 2 -15.45 -7.32 8.05
C ALA A 2 -14.10 -7.97 8.43
N ILE A 3 -13.23 -7.22 9.10
CA ILE A 3 -11.94 -7.73 9.58
C ILE A 3 -12.18 -8.31 10.96
N GLU A 4 -12.40 -9.61 11.04
CA GLU A 4 -12.53 -10.29 12.33
C GLU A 4 -11.16 -10.78 12.81
N VAL A 5 -10.76 -10.36 14.01
CA VAL A 5 -9.57 -10.87 14.70
C VAL A 5 -9.99 -11.25 16.12
N LYS A 6 -9.95 -12.55 16.42
CA LYS A 6 -10.20 -13.06 17.78
C LYS A 6 -8.88 -13.11 18.57
N ARG A 7 -8.99 -12.87 19.88
CA ARG A 7 -7.86 -12.99 20.82
C ARG A 7 -7.50 -14.46 21.00
N LYS A 8 -6.21 -14.78 20.97
CA LYS A 8 -5.74 -16.15 21.21
C LYS A 8 -5.53 -16.38 22.72
N LYS A 9 -5.72 -17.62 23.19
CA LYS A 9 -5.41 -18.00 24.57
C LYS A 9 -3.90 -17.90 24.80
N GLY A 10 -3.49 -17.23 25.88
CA GLY A 10 -2.07 -16.97 26.19
C GLY A 10 -1.46 -15.73 25.51
N GLU A 11 -2.24 -14.95 24.76
CA GLU A 11 -1.77 -13.71 24.13
C GLU A 11 -1.96 -12.49 25.05
N THR A 12 -0.93 -11.63 25.16
CA THR A 12 -1.06 -10.32 25.81
C THR A 12 -1.97 -9.41 24.97
N PHE A 13 -2.68 -8.49 25.63
CA PHE A 13 -3.60 -7.59 24.92
C PHE A 13 -2.88 -6.76 23.84
N GLU A 14 -1.66 -6.31 24.11
CA GLU A 14 -0.87 -5.51 23.19
C GLU A 14 -0.48 -6.28 21.91
N ALA A 15 -0.11 -7.57 22.04
CA ALA A 15 0.21 -8.41 20.90
C ALA A 15 -1.01 -8.60 19.98
N PHE A 16 -2.20 -8.74 20.57
CA PHE A 16 -3.47 -8.80 19.84
C PHE A 16 -3.74 -7.51 19.06
N VAL A 17 -3.59 -6.33 19.70
CA VAL A 17 -3.78 -5.02 19.06
C VAL A 17 -2.80 -4.83 17.89
N ARG A 18 -1.53 -5.21 18.05
CA ARG A 18 -0.53 -5.16 16.95
C ARG A 18 -0.96 -5.99 15.74
N ARG A 19 -1.47 -7.21 15.98
CA ARG A 19 -2.03 -8.07 14.91
C ARG A 19 -3.23 -7.44 14.23
N PHE A 20 -4.15 -6.89 15.01
CA PHE A 20 -5.33 -6.21 14.49
C PHE A 20 -4.94 -5.03 13.60
N ASN A 21 -4.05 -4.15 14.08
CA ASN A 21 -3.55 -3.00 13.32
C ASN A 21 -2.87 -3.43 12.02
N ARG A 22 -2.04 -4.48 12.07
CA ARG A 22 -1.41 -5.03 10.86
C ARG A 22 -2.45 -5.50 9.84
N ARG A 23 -3.48 -6.23 10.28
CA ARG A 23 -4.53 -6.75 9.39
C ARG A 23 -5.41 -5.62 8.84
N LEU A 24 -5.69 -4.61 9.65
CA LEU A 24 -6.39 -3.39 9.26
C LEU A 24 -5.62 -2.59 8.20
N MET A 25 -4.31 -2.43 8.36
CA MET A 25 -3.46 -1.81 7.32
C MET A 25 -3.40 -2.64 6.03
N GLN A 26 -3.25 -3.96 6.14
CA GLN A 26 -3.19 -4.87 4.99
C GLN A 26 -4.50 -4.91 4.20
N SER A 27 -5.64 -4.82 4.88
CA SER A 27 -6.95 -4.82 4.25
C SER A 27 -7.21 -3.60 3.37
N GLY A 28 -6.48 -2.50 3.58
CA GLY A 28 -6.70 -1.25 2.85
C GLY A 28 -7.99 -0.50 3.19
N VAL A 29 -8.83 -1.01 4.10
CA VAL A 29 -10.15 -0.42 4.45
C VAL A 29 -10.02 1.04 4.88
N VAL A 30 -8.99 1.40 5.65
CA VAL A 30 -8.74 2.79 6.06
C VAL A 30 -8.41 3.69 4.86
N LEU A 31 -7.63 3.19 3.90
CA LEU A 31 -7.27 3.96 2.70
C LEU A 31 -8.48 4.15 1.79
N GLU A 32 -9.31 3.10 1.64
CA GLU A 32 -10.56 3.17 0.89
C GLU A 32 -11.55 4.15 1.52
N PHE A 33 -11.72 4.09 2.84
CA PHE A 33 -12.54 5.04 3.59
C PHE A 33 -12.05 6.48 3.38
N LYS A 34 -10.75 6.75 3.57
CA LYS A 34 -10.16 8.08 3.34
C LYS A 34 -10.31 8.56 1.89
N LYS A 35 -10.27 7.63 0.91
CA LYS A 35 -10.48 7.96 -0.50
C LYS A 35 -11.92 8.38 -0.78
N ARG A 36 -12.90 7.70 -0.16
CA ARG A 36 -14.34 7.94 -0.32
C ARG A 36 -14.88 9.07 0.55
N LEU A 37 -14.16 9.47 1.60
CA LEU A 37 -14.59 10.49 2.56
C LEU A 37 -14.97 11.83 1.89
N TYR A 38 -14.31 12.17 0.78
CA TYR A 38 -14.56 13.39 0.03
C TYR A 38 -14.90 13.08 -1.43
N ASN A 39 -15.86 13.80 -2.00
CA ASN A 39 -16.14 13.72 -3.43
C ASN A 39 -14.93 14.24 -4.21
N ARG A 40 -14.39 13.41 -5.10
CA ARG A 40 -13.27 13.78 -5.97
C ARG A 40 -13.80 13.98 -7.39
N LYS A 41 -13.61 15.19 -7.93
CA LYS A 41 -13.83 15.44 -9.36
C LYS A 41 -12.82 14.65 -10.19
N ASP A 42 -13.21 14.31 -11.40
CA ASP A 42 -12.29 13.68 -12.36
C ASP A 42 -11.10 14.60 -12.65
N MET A 43 -9.92 14.01 -12.82
CA MET A 43 -8.71 14.75 -13.12
C MET A 43 -8.82 15.40 -14.51
N SER A 44 -8.45 16.67 -14.63
CA SER A 44 -8.34 17.35 -15.92
C SER A 44 -7.23 16.71 -16.78
N ARG A 45 -7.30 16.89 -18.11
CA ARG A 45 -6.29 16.34 -19.05
C ARG A 45 -4.86 16.74 -18.67
N ASN A 46 -4.66 17.98 -18.21
CA ASN A 46 -3.35 18.49 -17.80
C ASN A 46 -2.84 17.77 -16.55
N LEU A 47 -3.69 17.58 -15.53
CA LEU A 47 -3.33 16.85 -14.32
C LEU A 47 -3.02 15.38 -14.60
N GLN A 48 -3.80 14.74 -15.49
CA GLN A 48 -3.51 13.37 -15.93
C GLN A 48 -2.16 13.26 -16.63
N LYS A 49 -1.81 14.24 -17.48
CA LYS A 49 -0.52 14.26 -18.18
C LYS A 49 0.64 14.42 -17.18
N ALA A 50 0.52 15.35 -16.24
CA ALA A 50 1.53 15.56 -15.20
C ALA A 50 1.75 14.29 -14.35
N ASP A 51 0.68 13.66 -13.87
CA ASP A 51 0.76 12.40 -13.09
C ASP A 51 1.44 11.28 -13.89
N LYS A 52 1.13 11.14 -15.19
CA LYS A 52 1.81 10.15 -16.06
C LYS A 52 3.30 10.42 -16.20
N ILE A 53 3.71 11.68 -16.36
CA ILE A 53 5.13 12.06 -16.44
C ILE A 53 5.86 11.72 -15.14
N SER A 54 5.32 12.15 -13.99
CA SER A 54 5.94 11.86 -12.69
C SER A 54 6.06 10.36 -12.40
N ARG A 55 5.07 9.55 -12.81
CA ARG A 55 5.14 8.08 -12.71
C ARG A 55 6.24 7.48 -13.59
N LYS A 56 6.47 8.05 -14.77
CA LYS A 56 7.53 7.61 -15.69
C LYS A 56 8.91 7.93 -15.09
N GLU A 57 9.11 9.17 -14.65
CA GLU A 57 10.37 9.62 -14.01
C GLU A 57 10.70 8.77 -12.77
N TYR A 58 9.70 8.49 -11.93
CA TYR A 58 9.90 7.65 -10.75
C TYR A 58 10.31 6.22 -11.12
N ARG A 59 9.74 5.66 -12.19
CA ARG A 59 10.09 4.33 -12.68
C ARG A 59 11.53 4.28 -13.18
N GLU A 60 11.93 5.26 -14.00
CA GLU A 60 13.30 5.38 -14.54
C GLU A 60 14.32 5.54 -13.41
N LYS A 61 14.03 6.41 -12.44
CA LYS A 61 14.86 6.58 -11.24
C LYS A 61 15.00 5.27 -10.46
N LYS A 62 13.90 4.53 -10.29
CA LYS A 62 13.92 3.23 -9.59
C LYS A 62 14.76 2.20 -10.34
N GLU A 63 14.65 2.14 -11.67
CA GLU A 63 15.45 1.25 -12.52
C GLU A 63 16.94 1.58 -12.47
N TYR A 64 17.28 2.87 -12.54
CA TYR A 64 18.66 3.33 -12.36
C TYR A 64 19.22 2.93 -11.00
N LEU A 65 18.46 3.17 -9.91
CA LEU A 65 18.87 2.81 -8.55
C LEU A 65 19.04 1.29 -8.35
N LYS A 66 18.24 0.47 -9.06
CA LYS A 66 18.42 -0.99 -9.12
C LYS A 66 19.72 -1.35 -9.82
N LYS A 67 20.00 -0.75 -11.00
CA LYS A 67 21.21 -1.03 -11.79
C LYS A 67 22.51 -0.75 -11.03
N ILE A 68 22.54 0.29 -10.21
CA ILE A 68 23.70 0.63 -9.37
C ILE A 68 23.75 -0.13 -8.03
N GLY A 69 22.85 -1.08 -7.80
CA GLY A 69 22.83 -1.91 -6.60
C GLY A 69 22.41 -1.20 -5.30
N ARG A 70 21.88 0.03 -5.36
CA ARG A 70 21.42 0.77 -4.16
C ARG A 70 20.06 0.31 -3.65
N ILE A 71 19.33 -0.47 -4.43
CA ILE A 71 18.10 -1.12 -4.04
C ILE A 71 18.29 -2.61 -4.31
N PRO A 72 17.95 -3.51 -3.38
CA PRO A 72 17.99 -4.94 -3.65
C PRO A 72 17.15 -5.25 -4.89
N GLU A 73 17.71 -6.03 -5.81
CA GLU A 73 16.92 -6.58 -6.92
C GLU A 73 15.72 -7.30 -6.32
N GLU A 74 14.53 -6.93 -6.79
CA GLU A 74 13.29 -7.47 -6.25
C GLU A 74 13.33 -8.99 -6.41
N THR A 75 13.60 -9.73 -5.33
CA THR A 75 13.18 -11.13 -5.26
C THR A 75 11.69 -11.07 -5.53
N ASN A 76 11.27 -11.74 -6.60
CA ASN A 76 9.92 -11.73 -7.14
C ASN A 76 8.93 -12.40 -6.16
N THR A 77 8.79 -11.85 -4.97
CA THR A 77 7.71 -12.12 -4.05
C THR A 77 6.60 -11.15 -4.42
N ARG A 78 6.03 -11.38 -5.62
CA ARG A 78 4.59 -11.23 -5.81
C ARG A 78 3.95 -12.02 -4.67
N ARG A 79 3.72 -11.37 -3.53
CA ARG A 79 2.93 -11.91 -2.43
C ARG A 79 1.62 -12.30 -3.07
N ARG A 80 1.44 -13.61 -3.27
CA ARG A 80 0.18 -14.26 -3.62
C ARG A 80 -0.90 -13.60 -2.77
N ARG A 81 -1.68 -12.71 -3.39
CA ARG A 81 -2.94 -12.25 -2.80
C ARG A 81 -3.93 -13.36 -3.17
N TYR A 82 -4.06 -14.31 -2.26
CA TYR A 82 -5.28 -15.10 -2.14
C TYR A 82 -6.39 -14.19 -1.60
#